data_AF-A0A6J0X784-F1
#
_entry.id   AF-A0A6J0X784-F1
#
_cell.length_a   1.000
_cell.length_b   1.000
_cell.length_c   1.000
_cell.angle_alpha   90.00
_cell.angle_beta   90.00
_cell.angle_gamma   90.00
#
_symmetry.space_group_name_H-M   'P 1'
#
loop_
_entity.id
_entity.type
_entity.pdbx_description
1 polymer ?
#
loop_
_entity_poly.entity_id
_entity_poly.type
_entity_poly.pdbx_seq_one_letter_code
_entity_poly.pdbx_strand_id
1 'polypeptide(L)'
;MALSTRYKITDIIGKEEGLGAENLRGSGMIAGESSLAYNEIITISLVTCRAIGIGAYLVRLGQRTIQVENSHLILTGAGALNKVLGREVYTSNNQLGGIQIMHNNGVTHSTVCDDFEGVFTVLHWLSYMPKSVYSSVPLLNSKDPIDRVIEFVPTKAPYDPRWMLAGRPHPTQKGQWLSGFFDYGSFSEIMQPWAQTVVVGRARLGGIPVGVVAVETRTVELSIPADPANLDSEAKIIQQAGQVWFPDSAFKTYQAIKDFNREGLPLMVFANWRGFSGGMKDMYDQVLKFGAYIVDGLRECSQPVMVYIPPQAELRGGSWVVIDPTINPRHMEMYADRESRGSVLEPEGTVEIKFRRKDLVKTMRRVDPVYIHLAERLGTPELSAAERKELESKLKEREEFLLPIYHQVAVQFADLHDTPGRMQEKGVINDILDWKTSRTFFYWRLRRLLLEDLVKKKIHNANPELTDGQIQAMLRRWFVEVEGTVKAYVWDNNKDLVEWLEKQLTEEDGVRSVIEENIKYISRDYVLKQIRSLVQANPEVAMDSIVHMTQHISPTQRAEVVRILSTMDSPST
;
A
#
# COMPACT_ATOMS: atom_id res chain seq x y z
N MET A 1 -41.57 18.83 70.50
CA MET A 1 -40.84 17.93 69.59
C MET A 1 -39.49 18.56 69.29
N ALA A 2 -38.40 17.98 69.78
CA ALA A 2 -37.06 18.47 69.45
C ALA A 2 -36.81 18.23 67.96
N LEU A 3 -36.52 19.28 67.20
CA LEU A 3 -36.10 19.20 65.81
C LEU A 3 -34.74 18.49 65.77
N SER A 4 -34.70 17.24 65.28
CA SER A 4 -33.44 16.51 65.13
C SER A 4 -32.68 17.07 63.92
N THR A 5 -31.48 17.62 64.14
CA THR A 5 -30.58 18.02 63.04
C THR A 5 -30.15 16.78 62.24
N ARG A 6 -30.33 16.82 60.91
CA ARG A 6 -29.87 15.77 59.99
C ARG A 6 -28.98 16.39 58.92
N TYR A 7 -27.89 15.71 58.59
CA TYR A 7 -27.04 16.07 57.46
C TYR A 7 -27.56 15.34 56.22
N LYS A 8 -28.15 16.10 55.30
CA LYS A 8 -28.53 15.57 53.98
C LYS A 8 -27.24 15.30 53.21
N ILE A 9 -27.06 14.04 52.79
CA ILE A 9 -25.99 13.69 51.86
C ILE A 9 -26.25 14.44 50.55
N THR A 10 -25.33 15.31 50.17
CA THR A 10 -25.32 15.95 48.85
C THR A 10 -24.48 15.15 47.88
N ASP A 11 -23.35 14.62 48.36
CA ASP A 11 -22.35 13.93 47.57
C ASP A 11 -21.78 12.76 48.37
N ILE A 12 -21.44 11.67 47.67
CA ILE A 12 -20.73 10.53 48.24
C ILE A 12 -19.40 10.44 47.50
N ILE A 13 -18.33 10.89 48.15
CA ILE A 13 -16.98 10.84 47.58
C ILE A 13 -16.38 9.43 47.71
N GLY A 14 -16.61 8.78 48.86
CA GLY A 14 -16.00 7.49 49.19
C GLY A 14 -14.56 7.67 49.70
N LYS A 15 -14.16 6.82 50.64
CA LYS A 15 -12.77 6.75 51.13
C LYS A 15 -11.91 5.83 50.26
N GLU A 16 -12.55 4.90 49.57
CA GLU A 16 -11.89 3.97 48.66
C GLU A 16 -11.63 4.68 47.33
N GLU A 17 -10.42 4.48 46.80
CA GLU A 17 -10.03 4.98 45.49
C GLU A 17 -10.54 4.06 44.38
N GLY A 18 -10.76 4.62 43.19
CA GLY A 18 -11.10 3.83 42.00
C GLY A 18 -12.56 3.37 41.97
N LEU A 19 -13.47 4.21 42.44
CA LEU A 19 -14.92 3.98 42.42
C LEU A 19 -15.62 4.67 41.25
N GLY A 20 -15.07 5.78 40.74
CA GLY A 20 -15.83 6.71 39.90
C GLY A 20 -15.04 7.34 38.75
N ALA A 21 -15.20 8.66 38.61
CA ALA A 21 -14.72 9.43 37.46
C ALA A 21 -13.20 9.42 37.29
N GLU A 22 -12.45 9.20 38.37
CA GLU A 22 -11.01 9.01 38.37
C GLU A 22 -10.58 7.82 37.51
N ASN A 23 -11.36 6.74 37.47
CA ASN A 23 -11.10 5.59 36.58
C ASN A 23 -11.33 5.94 35.11
N LEU A 24 -12.31 6.79 34.81
CA LEU A 24 -12.58 7.26 33.45
C LEU A 24 -11.45 8.17 32.97
N ARG A 25 -10.93 9.05 33.84
CA ARG A 25 -9.75 9.86 33.55
C ARG A 25 -8.52 8.98 33.29
N GLY A 26 -8.27 7.97 34.13
CA GLY A 26 -7.19 7.01 33.94
C GLY A 26 -7.34 6.23 32.63
N SER A 27 -8.56 5.80 32.31
CA SER A 27 -8.90 5.14 31.04
C SER A 27 -8.62 6.03 29.83
N GLY A 28 -9.01 7.30 29.88
CA GLY A 28 -8.74 8.27 28.81
C GLY A 28 -7.25 8.53 28.62
N MET A 29 -6.47 8.57 29.70
CA MET A 29 -5.01 8.74 29.65
C MET A 29 -4.34 7.60 28.87
N ILE A 30 -4.65 6.33 29.19
CA ILE A 30 -4.05 5.19 28.50
C ILE A 30 -4.59 4.99 27.08
N ALA A 31 -5.81 5.46 26.78
CA ALA A 31 -6.31 5.52 25.41
C ALA A 31 -5.48 6.50 24.57
N GLY A 32 -5.18 7.69 25.10
CA GLY A 32 -4.30 8.66 24.45
C GLY A 32 -2.91 8.08 24.17
N GLU A 33 -2.30 7.45 25.18
CA GLU A 33 -0.99 6.82 25.05
C GLU A 33 -0.99 5.68 24.02
N SER A 34 -2.02 4.82 24.01
CA SER A 34 -2.10 3.72 23.05
C SER A 34 -2.28 4.22 21.60
N SER A 35 -2.97 5.34 21.42
CA SER A 35 -3.09 6.02 20.14
C SER A 35 -1.74 6.54 19.63
N LEU A 36 -0.95 7.15 20.52
CA LEU A 36 0.41 7.58 20.21
C LEU A 36 1.33 6.39 19.91
N ALA A 37 1.29 5.36 20.75
CA ALA A 37 2.09 4.15 20.61
C ALA A 37 1.87 3.46 19.26
N TYR A 38 0.63 3.39 18.75
CA TYR A 38 0.37 2.86 17.41
C TYR A 38 1.04 3.67 16.29
N ASN A 39 1.13 4.99 16.45
CA ASN A 39 1.77 5.86 15.46
C ASN A 39 3.31 5.76 15.49
N GLU A 40 3.89 5.38 16.64
CA GLU A 40 5.34 5.37 16.86
C GLU A 40 5.96 3.97 16.85
N ILE A 41 5.26 2.94 17.32
CA ILE A 41 5.81 1.59 17.48
C ILE A 41 4.83 0.51 17.02
N ILE A 42 5.33 -0.72 16.94
CA ILE A 42 4.53 -1.88 16.58
C ILE A 42 3.68 -2.29 17.77
N THR A 43 2.36 -2.28 17.57
CA THR A 43 1.36 -2.68 18.55
C THR A 43 0.64 -3.94 18.08
N ILE A 44 0.55 -4.96 18.96
CA ILE A 44 -0.18 -6.21 18.73
C ILE A 44 -0.99 -6.53 19.99
N SER A 45 -2.25 -6.94 19.81
CA SER A 45 -3.15 -7.34 20.89
C SER A 45 -3.59 -8.79 20.73
N LEU A 46 -3.58 -9.56 21.81
CA LEU A 46 -4.15 -10.91 21.89
C LEU A 46 -5.36 -10.91 22.82
N VAL A 47 -6.53 -11.28 22.29
CA VAL A 47 -7.79 -11.35 23.04
C VAL A 47 -8.06 -12.81 23.39
N THR A 48 -7.90 -13.19 24.66
CA THR A 48 -7.98 -14.60 25.12
C THR A 48 -9.32 -14.98 25.74
N CYS A 49 -9.93 -14.08 26.54
CA CYS A 49 -11.20 -14.34 27.21
C CYS A 49 -12.25 -13.29 26.87
N ARG A 50 -12.01 -12.04 27.29
CA ARG A 50 -12.93 -10.93 27.03
C ARG A 50 -12.20 -9.59 27.13
N ALA A 51 -12.54 -8.67 26.24
CA ALA A 51 -12.11 -7.28 26.31
C ALA A 51 -13.37 -6.39 26.30
N ILE A 52 -13.57 -5.62 27.37
CA ILE A 52 -14.81 -4.87 27.64
C ILE A 52 -14.50 -3.38 27.80
N GLY A 53 -15.30 -2.52 27.18
CA GLY A 53 -15.26 -1.07 27.37
C GLY A 53 -13.92 -0.49 26.93
N ILE A 54 -13.16 0.10 27.87
CA ILE A 54 -11.83 0.65 27.57
C ILE A 54 -10.88 -0.41 27.03
N GLY A 55 -10.92 -1.65 27.52
CA GLY A 55 -10.08 -2.74 27.00
C GLY A 55 -10.32 -2.98 25.50
N ALA A 56 -11.55 -2.83 25.03
CA ALA A 56 -11.87 -2.96 23.62
C ALA A 56 -11.32 -1.81 22.77
N TYR A 57 -11.37 -0.58 23.29
CA TYR A 57 -10.74 0.57 22.64
C TYR A 57 -9.22 0.43 22.58
N LEU A 58 -8.54 -0.04 23.63
CA LEU A 58 -7.09 -0.24 23.63
C LEU A 58 -6.67 -1.27 22.57
N VAL A 59 -7.40 -2.38 22.46
CA VAL A 59 -7.19 -3.38 21.41
C VAL A 59 -7.35 -2.75 20.02
N ARG A 60 -8.44 -1.99 19.80
CA ARG A 60 -8.66 -1.34 18.50
C ARG A 60 -7.62 -0.26 18.19
N LEU A 61 -7.20 0.53 19.18
CA LEU A 61 -6.16 1.55 19.01
C LEU A 61 -4.82 0.93 18.64
N GLY A 62 -4.48 -0.23 19.23
CA GLY A 62 -3.33 -1.04 18.83
C GLY A 62 -3.47 -1.71 17.45
N GLN A 63 -4.63 -1.64 16.81
CA GLN A 63 -5.02 -2.18 15.50
C GLN A 63 -4.92 -3.71 15.35
N ARG A 64 -3.70 -4.26 15.42
CA ARG A 64 -3.38 -5.63 15.03
C ARG A 64 -3.87 -6.59 16.11
N THR A 65 -4.97 -7.28 15.82
CA THR A 65 -5.70 -8.07 16.82
C THR A 65 -5.72 -9.55 16.45
N ILE A 66 -5.25 -10.39 17.36
CA ILE A 66 -5.44 -11.84 17.31
C ILE A 66 -6.52 -12.19 18.34
N GLN A 67 -7.53 -12.95 17.93
CA GLN A 67 -8.65 -13.29 18.79
C GLN A 67 -8.76 -14.80 18.94
N VAL A 68 -8.69 -15.27 20.18
CA VAL A 68 -8.88 -16.68 20.52
C VAL A 68 -10.36 -17.03 20.36
N GLU A 69 -10.65 -18.23 19.86
CA GLU A 69 -12.00 -18.77 19.78
C GLU A 69 -12.72 -18.66 21.13
N ASN A 70 -14.04 -18.43 21.10
CA ASN A 70 -14.88 -18.20 22.28
C ASN A 70 -14.60 -16.93 23.10
N SER A 71 -13.61 -16.13 22.75
CA SER A 71 -13.40 -14.80 23.33
C SER A 71 -14.28 -13.72 22.67
N HIS A 72 -14.49 -12.59 23.34
CA HIS A 72 -15.25 -11.46 22.77
C HIS A 72 -14.65 -10.09 23.08
N LEU A 73 -14.78 -9.20 22.09
CA LEU A 73 -14.38 -7.80 22.11
C LEU A 73 -15.64 -6.92 22.04
N ILE A 74 -16.06 -6.34 23.17
CA ILE A 74 -17.35 -5.63 23.26
C ILE A 74 -17.23 -4.29 24.01
N LEU A 75 -18.16 -3.38 23.76
CA LEU A 75 -18.33 -2.16 24.57
C LEU A 75 -19.26 -2.42 25.76
N THR A 76 -20.42 -3.01 25.50
CA THR A 76 -21.48 -3.29 26.48
C THR A 76 -21.93 -4.74 26.36
N GLY A 77 -22.16 -5.40 27.50
CA GLY A 77 -22.60 -6.80 27.55
C GLY A 77 -24.02 -7.02 27.05
N ALA A 78 -24.28 -8.19 26.44
CA ALA A 78 -25.58 -8.62 25.94
C ALA A 78 -26.68 -8.53 27.01
N GLY A 79 -26.40 -8.99 28.23
CA GLY A 79 -27.34 -8.91 29.34
C GLY A 79 -27.71 -7.47 29.74
N ALA A 80 -26.81 -6.51 29.57
CA ALA A 80 -27.11 -5.10 29.81
C ALA A 80 -27.98 -4.52 28.69
N LEU A 81 -27.70 -4.85 27.43
CA LEU A 81 -28.53 -4.45 26.29
C LEU A 81 -29.96 -5.02 26.39
N ASN A 82 -30.09 -6.31 26.73
CA ASN A 82 -31.39 -6.94 26.92
C ASN A 82 -32.22 -6.26 28.03
N LYS A 83 -31.58 -5.86 29.14
CA LYS A 83 -32.23 -5.10 30.21
C LYS A 83 -32.72 -3.74 29.73
N VAL A 84 -31.92 -3.02 28.93
CA VAL A 84 -32.29 -1.71 28.38
C VAL A 84 -33.44 -1.84 27.36
N LEU A 85 -33.42 -2.90 26.54
CA LEU A 85 -34.45 -3.16 25.53
C LEU A 85 -35.71 -3.84 26.09
N GLY A 86 -35.70 -4.26 27.36
CA GLY A 86 -36.84 -4.90 28.03
C GLY A 86 -37.18 -6.31 27.54
N ARG A 87 -36.32 -6.93 26.72
CA ARG A 87 -36.51 -8.27 26.16
C ARG A 87 -35.17 -8.94 25.87
N GLU A 88 -35.16 -10.26 25.77
CA GLU A 88 -33.97 -11.06 25.46
C GLU A 88 -33.67 -11.01 23.95
N VAL A 89 -32.92 -10.00 23.51
CA VAL A 89 -32.54 -9.81 22.09
C VAL A 89 -31.28 -10.60 21.74
N TYR A 90 -30.26 -10.52 22.58
CA TYR A 90 -28.96 -11.14 22.36
C TYR A 90 -28.73 -12.29 23.32
N THR A 91 -28.24 -13.42 22.82
CA THR A 91 -28.07 -14.67 23.59
C THR A 91 -26.67 -14.81 24.19
N SER A 92 -25.67 -14.11 23.65
CA SER A 92 -24.29 -14.20 24.10
C SER A 92 -23.51 -12.93 23.76
N ASN A 93 -22.48 -12.62 24.56
CA ASN A 93 -21.51 -11.57 24.21
C ASN A 93 -20.75 -11.89 22.91
N ASN A 94 -20.57 -13.18 22.59
CA ASN A 94 -19.93 -13.57 21.33
C ASN A 94 -20.79 -13.16 20.12
N GLN A 95 -22.13 -13.07 20.27
CA GLN A 95 -23.01 -12.55 19.23
C GLN A 95 -22.75 -11.07 18.91
N LEU A 96 -22.16 -10.32 19.86
CA LEU A 96 -21.84 -8.91 19.71
C LEU A 96 -20.38 -8.67 19.30
N GLY A 97 -19.46 -9.50 19.80
CA GLY A 97 -18.02 -9.24 19.66
C GLY A 97 -17.14 -10.47 19.54
N GLY A 98 -17.72 -11.65 19.30
CA GLY A 98 -16.96 -12.85 18.98
C GLY A 98 -16.31 -12.79 17.61
N ILE A 99 -15.54 -13.81 17.27
CA ILE A 99 -14.81 -13.90 15.99
C ILE A 99 -15.72 -13.79 14.77
N GLN A 100 -16.95 -14.29 14.86
CA GLN A 100 -17.96 -14.22 13.80
C GLN A 100 -18.45 -12.80 13.51
N ILE A 101 -18.14 -11.84 14.40
CA ILE A 101 -18.37 -10.42 14.16
C ILE A 101 -17.04 -9.74 13.83
N MET A 102 -16.04 -9.90 14.70
CA MET A 102 -14.82 -9.09 14.65
C MET A 102 -13.85 -9.53 13.55
N HIS A 103 -13.79 -10.83 13.21
CA HIS A 103 -12.99 -11.27 12.07
C HIS A 103 -13.68 -10.91 10.75
N ASN A 104 -15.01 -11.00 10.73
CA ASN A 104 -15.86 -10.70 9.57
C ASN A 104 -16.03 -9.19 9.28
N ASN A 105 -15.59 -8.31 10.18
CA ASN A 105 -15.59 -6.86 9.98
C ASN A 105 -14.18 -6.23 9.97
N GLY A 106 -13.12 -7.04 10.09
CA GLY A 106 -11.73 -6.60 10.01
C GLY A 106 -11.10 -6.08 11.30
N VAL A 107 -11.84 -6.00 12.42
CA VAL A 107 -11.24 -5.63 13.71
C VAL A 107 -10.23 -6.69 14.15
N THR A 108 -10.62 -7.97 14.05
CA THR A 108 -9.74 -9.11 14.26
C THR A 108 -9.02 -9.46 12.97
N HIS A 109 -7.69 -9.50 13.06
CA HIS A 109 -6.81 -9.78 11.93
C HIS A 109 -6.53 -11.27 11.76
N SER A 110 -6.53 -12.06 12.84
CA SER A 110 -6.40 -13.51 12.81
C SER A 110 -7.14 -14.14 13.99
N THR A 111 -7.63 -15.37 13.78
CA THR A 111 -8.31 -16.18 14.78
C THR A 111 -7.51 -17.43 15.08
N VAL A 112 -7.52 -17.85 16.34
CA VAL A 112 -6.73 -18.99 16.82
C VAL A 112 -7.56 -19.82 17.80
N CYS A 113 -7.30 -21.12 17.87
CA CYS A 113 -8.06 -22.05 18.72
C CYS A 113 -7.77 -21.84 20.22
N ASP A 114 -6.55 -21.43 20.55
CA ASP A 114 -6.09 -21.25 21.93
C ASP A 114 -5.03 -20.14 22.09
N ASP A 115 -4.71 -19.82 23.33
CA ASP A 115 -3.74 -18.80 23.70
C ASP A 115 -2.33 -19.10 23.17
N PHE A 116 -1.95 -20.38 23.07
CA PHE A 116 -0.62 -20.79 22.62
C PHE A 116 -0.44 -20.52 21.14
N GLU A 117 -1.41 -20.90 20.31
CA GLU A 117 -1.46 -20.55 18.89
C GLU A 117 -1.55 -19.03 18.69
N GLY A 118 -2.23 -18.33 19.61
CA GLY A 118 -2.24 -16.87 19.67
C GLY A 118 -0.83 -16.28 19.81
N VAL A 119 -0.07 -16.74 20.81
CA VAL A 119 1.33 -16.31 21.01
C VAL A 119 2.22 -16.72 19.83
N PHE A 120 2.04 -17.92 19.27
CA PHE A 120 2.74 -18.33 18.06
C PHE A 120 2.48 -17.36 16.90
N THR A 121 1.23 -16.95 16.70
CA THR A 121 0.85 -15.99 15.65
C THR A 121 1.46 -14.61 15.89
N VAL A 122 1.53 -14.15 17.16
CA VAL A 122 2.26 -12.91 17.52
C VAL A 122 3.72 -13.00 17.08
N LEU A 123 4.41 -14.09 17.44
CA LEU A 123 5.83 -14.29 17.08
C LEU A 123 6.01 -14.46 15.56
N HIS A 124 5.07 -15.12 14.90
CA HIS A 124 5.07 -15.27 13.44
C HIS A 124 4.96 -13.90 12.75
N TRP A 125 4.07 -13.02 13.21
CA TRP A 125 3.97 -11.65 12.69
C TRP A 125 5.23 -10.83 12.99
N LEU A 126 5.73 -10.88 14.21
CA LEU A 126 6.98 -10.21 14.58
C LEU A 126 8.17 -10.68 13.75
N SER A 127 8.15 -11.91 13.22
CA SER A 127 9.22 -12.40 12.35
C SER A 127 9.41 -11.54 11.09
N TYR A 128 8.34 -10.91 10.57
CA TYR A 128 8.41 -10.02 9.41
C TYR A 128 8.86 -8.59 9.78
N MET A 129 8.74 -8.23 11.05
CA MET A 129 8.79 -6.84 11.51
C MET A 129 10.19 -6.46 12.04
N PRO A 130 10.61 -5.18 11.91
CA PRO A 130 11.86 -4.71 12.49
C PRO A 130 11.80 -4.68 14.02
N LYS A 131 12.96 -4.82 14.68
CA LYS A 131 13.06 -4.75 16.15
C LYS A 131 12.69 -3.39 16.76
N SER A 132 12.83 -2.31 15.98
CA SER A 132 12.53 -0.93 16.38
C SER A 132 12.39 -0.04 15.14
N VAL A 133 11.87 1.18 15.31
CA VAL A 133 11.77 2.19 14.23
C VAL A 133 13.10 2.60 13.61
N TYR A 134 14.21 2.38 14.32
CA TYR A 134 15.56 2.69 13.85
C TYR A 134 16.22 1.51 13.13
N SER A 135 15.53 0.38 13.01
CA SER A 135 16.09 -0.86 12.47
C SER A 135 15.46 -1.20 11.13
N SER A 136 16.27 -1.76 10.24
CA SER A 136 15.78 -2.31 8.98
C SER A 136 14.94 -3.58 9.21
N VAL A 137 14.12 -3.90 8.22
CA VAL A 137 13.34 -5.14 8.21
C VAL A 137 14.24 -6.38 8.29
N PRO A 138 13.83 -7.46 8.98
CA PRO A 138 14.63 -8.66 9.16
C PRO A 138 14.73 -9.47 7.85
N LEU A 139 15.88 -9.40 7.19
CA LEU A 139 16.22 -10.28 6.08
C LEU A 139 16.52 -11.68 6.62
N LEU A 140 15.87 -12.70 6.06
CA LEU A 140 16.18 -14.10 6.34
C LEU A 140 16.75 -14.76 5.10
N ASN A 141 17.65 -15.73 5.27
CA ASN A 141 18.08 -16.57 4.15
C ASN A 141 16.92 -17.49 3.77
N SER A 142 16.28 -17.17 2.64
CA SER A 142 15.19 -17.98 2.12
C SER A 142 15.70 -19.28 1.54
N LYS A 143 14.94 -20.36 1.75
CA LYS A 143 15.17 -21.64 1.07
C LYS A 143 14.62 -21.64 -0.36
N ASP A 144 13.76 -20.67 -0.68
CA ASP A 144 13.14 -20.56 -1.98
C ASP A 144 14.00 -19.69 -2.92
N PRO A 145 14.60 -20.26 -3.98
CA PRO A 145 15.52 -19.51 -4.85
C PRO A 145 14.89 -18.26 -5.46
N ILE A 146 15.70 -17.23 -5.65
CA ILE A 146 15.25 -15.95 -6.25
C ILE A 146 15.16 -16.01 -7.77
N ASP A 147 15.96 -16.90 -8.38
CA ASP A 147 16.16 -17.09 -9.82
C ASP A 147 15.24 -18.16 -10.43
N ARG A 148 14.37 -18.77 -9.62
CA ARG A 148 13.36 -19.69 -10.12
C ARG A 148 12.26 -18.95 -10.90
N VAL A 149 11.63 -19.67 -11.82
CA VAL A 149 10.41 -19.21 -12.48
C VAL A 149 9.20 -19.32 -11.54
N ILE A 150 8.17 -18.54 -11.85
CA ILE A 150 6.85 -18.70 -11.24
C ILE A 150 6.05 -19.70 -12.08
N GLU A 151 5.67 -20.84 -11.49
CA GLU A 151 4.96 -21.89 -12.25
C GLU A 151 3.49 -21.55 -12.45
N PHE A 152 2.78 -21.11 -11.40
CA PHE A 152 1.40 -20.65 -11.53
C PHE A 152 1.36 -19.34 -12.33
N VAL A 153 0.48 -19.26 -13.33
CA VAL A 153 0.31 -18.06 -14.17
C VAL A 153 -1.13 -17.56 -14.01
N PRO A 154 -1.33 -16.28 -13.65
CA PRO A 154 -2.62 -15.63 -13.70
C PRO A 154 -3.34 -15.82 -15.05
N THR A 155 -4.65 -16.04 -14.99
CA THR A 155 -5.47 -16.26 -16.18
C THR A 155 -6.56 -15.20 -16.31
N LYS A 156 -7.10 -15.04 -17.53
CA LYS A 156 -8.31 -14.22 -17.75
C LYS A 156 -9.54 -14.84 -17.07
N ALA A 157 -9.59 -16.16 -16.96
CA ALA A 157 -10.59 -16.83 -16.14
C ALA A 157 -10.36 -16.52 -14.65
N PRO A 158 -11.43 -16.27 -13.86
CA PRO A 158 -11.28 -16.00 -12.43
C PRO A 158 -10.58 -17.13 -11.67
N TYR A 159 -9.71 -16.76 -10.73
CA TYR A 159 -8.90 -17.65 -9.92
C TYR A 159 -8.70 -17.07 -8.51
N ASP A 160 -8.30 -17.91 -7.55
CA ASP A 160 -7.93 -17.43 -6.21
C ASP A 160 -6.58 -16.71 -6.27
N PRO A 161 -6.48 -15.42 -5.94
CA PRO A 161 -5.22 -14.68 -5.98
C PRO A 161 -4.15 -15.30 -5.06
N ARG A 162 -4.54 -16.05 -4.02
CA ARG A 162 -3.59 -16.76 -3.15
C ARG A 162 -2.72 -17.74 -3.93
N TRP A 163 -3.22 -18.29 -5.05
CA TRP A 163 -2.44 -19.19 -5.91
C TRP A 163 -1.31 -18.45 -6.64
N MET A 164 -1.52 -17.21 -7.09
CA MET A 164 -0.42 -16.44 -7.67
C MET A 164 0.58 -15.97 -6.62
N LEU A 165 0.13 -15.74 -5.37
CA LEU A 165 1.00 -15.30 -4.28
C LEU A 165 1.85 -16.45 -3.72
N ALA A 166 1.21 -17.52 -3.24
CA ALA A 166 1.84 -18.61 -2.48
C ALA A 166 2.00 -19.92 -3.28
N GLY A 167 1.36 -20.01 -4.45
CA GLY A 167 1.29 -21.24 -5.22
C GLY A 167 0.08 -22.10 -4.86
N ARG A 168 -0.01 -23.28 -5.47
CA ARG A 168 -1.10 -24.24 -5.24
C ARG A 168 -0.67 -25.68 -5.53
N PRO A 169 -1.39 -26.70 -5.03
CA PRO A 169 -1.21 -28.05 -5.50
C PRO A 169 -1.39 -28.16 -7.02
N HIS A 170 -0.53 -28.95 -7.67
CA HIS A 170 -0.61 -29.17 -9.11
C HIS A 170 -1.90 -29.93 -9.45
N PRO A 171 -2.75 -29.42 -10.38
CA PRO A 171 -4.06 -30.01 -10.65
C PRO A 171 -4.00 -31.44 -11.22
N THR A 172 -3.02 -31.75 -12.06
CA THR A 172 -2.88 -33.10 -12.68
C THR A 172 -1.84 -34.01 -12.01
N GLN A 173 -0.74 -33.48 -11.49
CA GLN A 173 0.34 -34.26 -10.87
C GLN A 173 0.20 -34.29 -9.35
N LYS A 174 -0.26 -35.42 -8.80
CA LYS A 174 -0.41 -35.58 -7.35
C LYS A 174 0.93 -35.42 -6.64
N GLY A 175 0.95 -34.61 -5.58
CA GLY A 175 2.15 -34.36 -4.77
C GLY A 175 3.09 -33.30 -5.31
N GLN A 176 2.89 -32.78 -6.53
CA GLN A 176 3.64 -31.64 -7.04
C GLN A 176 2.99 -30.32 -6.64
N TRP A 177 3.80 -29.30 -6.38
CA TRP A 177 3.38 -27.94 -6.09
C TRP A 177 3.63 -27.04 -7.30
N LEU A 178 2.68 -26.18 -7.65
CA LEU A 178 2.89 -25.07 -8.58
C LEU A 178 3.28 -23.85 -7.76
N SER A 179 4.54 -23.45 -7.86
CA SER A 179 5.08 -22.30 -7.16
C SER A 179 4.39 -20.97 -7.53
N GLY A 180 4.19 -20.12 -6.51
CA GLY A 180 3.69 -18.75 -6.63
C GLY A 180 4.83 -17.73 -6.67
N PHE A 181 4.46 -16.45 -6.60
CA PHE A 181 5.37 -15.31 -6.66
C PHE A 181 6.28 -15.20 -5.45
N PHE A 182 5.72 -15.35 -4.24
CA PHE A 182 6.45 -15.23 -2.99
C PHE A 182 7.12 -16.54 -2.58
N ASP A 183 7.95 -16.45 -1.55
CA ASP A 183 8.64 -17.59 -0.98
C ASP A 183 7.64 -18.60 -0.43
N TYR A 184 7.87 -19.88 -0.70
CA TYR A 184 6.99 -20.96 -0.25
C TYR A 184 6.70 -20.88 1.26
N GLY A 185 5.40 -20.88 1.60
CA GLY A 185 4.93 -20.85 2.98
C GLY A 185 5.13 -19.51 3.71
N SER A 186 5.55 -18.44 3.01
CA SER A 186 5.78 -17.13 3.64
C SER A 186 4.56 -16.22 3.66
N PHE A 187 3.55 -16.46 2.84
CA PHE A 187 2.36 -15.61 2.82
C PHE A 187 1.46 -15.90 4.03
N SER A 188 1.29 -14.90 4.89
CA SER A 188 0.43 -14.90 6.07
C SER A 188 -0.69 -13.88 5.87
N GLU A 189 -1.88 -14.36 5.54
CA GLU A 189 -3.07 -13.54 5.31
C GLU A 189 -3.65 -12.99 6.62
N ILE A 190 -4.20 -11.78 6.58
CA ILE A 190 -4.89 -11.14 7.71
C ILE A 190 -6.26 -10.58 7.27
N MET A 191 -7.20 -10.51 8.20
CA MET A 191 -8.57 -10.02 7.97
C MET A 191 -9.28 -10.77 6.82
N GLN A 192 -9.08 -12.09 6.74
CA GLN A 192 -9.47 -12.90 5.57
C GLN A 192 -10.96 -12.83 5.22
N PRO A 193 -11.91 -13.00 6.15
CA PRO A 193 -13.32 -13.15 5.78
C PRO A 193 -14.03 -11.80 5.60
N TRP A 194 -13.40 -10.69 5.97
CA TRP A 194 -13.91 -9.33 5.75
C TRP A 194 -13.43 -8.79 4.40
N ALA A 195 -14.34 -8.16 3.64
CA ALA A 195 -14.06 -7.52 2.35
C ALA A 195 -13.20 -8.41 1.43
N GLN A 196 -13.68 -9.62 1.16
CA GLN A 196 -12.89 -10.69 0.52
C GLN A 196 -12.54 -10.40 -0.95
N THR A 197 -13.09 -9.32 -1.52
CA THR A 197 -12.70 -8.78 -2.83
C THR A 197 -11.24 -8.29 -2.86
N VAL A 198 -10.63 -8.04 -1.69
CA VAL A 198 -9.20 -7.73 -1.54
C VAL A 198 -8.57 -8.66 -0.50
N VAL A 199 -7.43 -9.23 -0.88
CA VAL A 199 -6.59 -10.10 -0.07
C VAL A 199 -5.39 -9.31 0.43
N VAL A 200 -5.17 -9.31 1.75
CA VAL A 200 -4.07 -8.57 2.38
C VAL A 200 -3.31 -9.46 3.34
N GLY A 201 -2.01 -9.25 3.45
CA GLY A 201 -1.17 -10.07 4.31
C GLY A 201 0.29 -9.67 4.27
N ARG A 202 1.15 -10.48 4.88
CA ARG A 202 2.60 -10.33 4.83
C ARG A 202 3.19 -11.50 4.05
N ALA A 203 4.28 -11.29 3.34
CA ALA A 203 5.02 -12.35 2.65
C ALA A 203 6.52 -12.11 2.70
N ARG A 204 7.29 -13.04 2.15
CA ARG A 204 8.71 -12.82 1.84
C ARG A 204 8.99 -13.00 0.36
N LEU A 205 9.84 -12.14 -0.18
CA LEU A 205 10.40 -12.25 -1.53
C LEU A 205 11.92 -12.39 -1.41
N GLY A 206 12.44 -13.60 -1.65
CA GLY A 206 13.86 -13.90 -1.44
C GLY A 206 14.31 -13.60 -0.01
N GLY A 207 13.43 -13.80 0.97
CA GLY A 207 13.70 -13.53 2.38
C GLY A 207 13.37 -12.12 2.85
N ILE A 208 13.13 -11.16 1.95
CA ILE A 208 12.76 -9.78 2.29
C ILE A 208 11.28 -9.75 2.68
N PRO A 209 10.91 -9.35 3.92
CA PRO A 209 9.52 -9.27 4.32
C PRO A 209 8.81 -8.06 3.69
N VAL A 210 7.60 -8.27 3.21
CA VAL A 210 6.79 -7.25 2.53
C VAL A 210 5.33 -7.34 2.97
N GLY A 211 4.65 -6.19 3.06
CA GLY A 211 3.19 -6.13 3.06
C GLY A 211 2.66 -6.40 1.66
N VAL A 212 1.54 -7.09 1.55
CA VAL A 212 0.95 -7.52 0.28
C VAL A 212 -0.51 -7.12 0.22
N VAL A 213 -0.91 -6.54 -0.92
CA VAL A 213 -2.30 -6.33 -1.31
C VAL A 213 -2.52 -6.96 -2.69
N ALA A 214 -3.52 -7.82 -2.81
CA ALA A 214 -3.91 -8.47 -4.05
C ALA A 214 -5.44 -8.47 -4.20
N VAL A 215 -5.92 -8.66 -5.42
CA VAL A 215 -7.35 -8.53 -5.75
C VAL A 215 -7.96 -9.87 -6.09
N GLU A 216 -9.13 -10.15 -5.54
CA GLU A 216 -9.94 -11.29 -5.92
C GLU A 216 -10.58 -11.04 -7.30
N THR A 217 -10.59 -12.07 -8.14
CA THR A 217 -11.14 -11.97 -9.50
C THR A 217 -12.49 -12.66 -9.62
N ARG A 218 -12.82 -13.55 -8.69
CA ARG A 218 -14.13 -14.20 -8.61
C ARG A 218 -15.14 -13.25 -7.97
N THR A 219 -16.42 -13.45 -8.28
CA THR A 219 -17.50 -12.84 -7.49
C THR A 219 -17.46 -13.43 -6.09
N VAL A 220 -17.45 -12.54 -5.10
CA VAL A 220 -17.46 -12.87 -3.67
C VAL A 220 -18.90 -12.77 -3.16
N GLU A 221 -19.29 -13.69 -2.29
CA GLU A 221 -20.56 -13.65 -1.58
C GLU A 221 -20.34 -13.18 -0.14
N LEU A 222 -20.80 -11.97 0.16
CA LEU A 222 -20.77 -11.39 1.49
C LEU A 222 -22.08 -11.72 2.21
N SER A 223 -21.99 -12.48 3.30
CA SER A 223 -23.12 -12.72 4.19
C SER A 223 -23.22 -11.59 5.22
N ILE A 224 -24.34 -10.85 5.19
CA ILE A 224 -24.71 -9.88 6.21
C ILE A 224 -25.66 -10.58 7.20
N PRO A 225 -25.30 -10.69 8.49
CA PRO A 225 -26.17 -11.32 9.48
C PRO A 225 -27.43 -10.48 9.71
N ALA A 226 -28.53 -11.15 10.06
CA ALA A 226 -29.74 -10.47 10.52
C ALA A 226 -29.46 -9.70 11.82
N ASP A 227 -30.05 -8.52 11.98
CA ASP A 227 -30.03 -7.80 13.24
C ASP A 227 -31.10 -8.37 14.20
N PRO A 228 -30.72 -9.04 15.31
CA PRO A 228 -31.69 -9.61 16.25
C PRO A 228 -32.59 -8.55 16.91
N ALA A 229 -32.17 -7.28 16.95
CA ALA A 229 -32.98 -6.20 17.50
C ALA A 229 -34.12 -5.76 16.57
N ASN A 230 -34.01 -6.06 15.27
CA ASN A 230 -34.99 -5.70 14.26
C ASN A 230 -35.68 -6.95 13.69
N LEU A 231 -36.98 -7.12 13.98
CA LEU A 231 -37.74 -8.30 13.57
C LEU A 231 -37.92 -8.43 12.05
N ASP A 232 -37.83 -7.31 11.32
CA ASP A 232 -37.93 -7.29 9.85
C ASP A 232 -36.56 -7.56 9.18
N SER A 233 -35.49 -7.67 9.96
CA SER A 233 -34.16 -7.97 9.43
C SER A 233 -33.99 -9.46 9.21
N GLU A 234 -33.58 -9.82 8.00
CA GLU A 234 -33.14 -11.17 7.64
C GLU A 234 -31.68 -11.16 7.20
N ALA A 235 -31.05 -12.34 7.25
CA ALA A 235 -29.69 -12.50 6.75
C ALA A 235 -29.69 -12.34 5.22
N LYS A 236 -28.75 -11.55 4.71
CA LYS A 236 -28.66 -11.24 3.27
C LYS A 236 -27.34 -11.71 2.72
N ILE A 237 -27.37 -12.23 1.49
CA ILE A 237 -26.16 -12.54 0.73
C ILE A 237 -26.05 -11.48 -0.36
N ILE A 238 -24.95 -10.73 -0.34
CA ILE A 238 -24.63 -9.72 -1.35
C ILE A 238 -23.50 -10.24 -2.21
N GLN A 239 -23.70 -10.20 -3.52
CA GLN A 239 -22.64 -10.49 -4.47
C GLN A 239 -21.80 -9.23 -4.71
N GLN A 240 -20.50 -9.34 -4.50
CA GLN A 240 -19.52 -8.32 -4.82
C GLN A 240 -18.68 -8.82 -6.00
N ALA A 241 -18.64 -8.05 -7.08
CA ALA A 241 -17.83 -8.39 -8.24
C ALA A 241 -16.33 -8.38 -7.88
N GLY A 242 -15.58 -9.34 -8.41
CA GLY A 242 -14.12 -9.28 -8.38
C GLY A 242 -13.60 -8.07 -9.15
N GLN A 243 -12.35 -7.69 -8.92
CA GLN A 243 -11.69 -6.54 -9.58
C GLN A 243 -12.37 -5.17 -9.34
N VAL A 244 -13.20 -5.02 -8.31
CA VAL A 244 -13.89 -3.75 -7.99
C VAL A 244 -13.64 -3.36 -6.55
N TRP A 245 -13.34 -2.08 -6.31
CA TRP A 245 -13.32 -1.53 -4.95
C TRP A 245 -14.73 -1.12 -4.50
N PHE A 246 -15.13 -1.71 -3.38
CA PHE A 246 -16.31 -1.40 -2.59
C PHE A 246 -15.90 -0.60 -1.33
N PRO A 247 -16.86 -0.03 -0.57
CA PRO A 247 -16.54 0.69 0.67
C PRO A 247 -15.66 -0.11 1.64
N ASP A 248 -15.98 -1.41 1.81
CA ASP A 248 -15.29 -2.33 2.71
C ASP A 248 -13.86 -2.64 2.24
N SER A 249 -13.67 -2.94 0.96
CA SER A 249 -12.37 -3.28 0.38
C SER A 249 -11.47 -2.07 0.20
N ALA A 250 -12.03 -0.88 -0.09
CA ALA A 250 -11.28 0.36 -0.07
C ALA A 250 -10.78 0.67 1.36
N PHE A 251 -11.64 0.50 2.37
CA PHE A 251 -11.25 0.69 3.76
C PHE A 251 -10.22 -0.34 4.23
N LYS A 252 -10.40 -1.63 3.89
CA LYS A 252 -9.43 -2.71 4.17
C LYS A 252 -8.07 -2.42 3.53
N THR A 253 -8.08 -1.94 2.29
CA THR A 253 -6.86 -1.57 1.56
C THR A 253 -6.12 -0.44 2.28
N TYR A 254 -6.82 0.66 2.60
CA TYR A 254 -6.24 1.76 3.37
C TYR A 254 -5.68 1.31 4.72
N GLN A 255 -6.46 0.54 5.49
CA GLN A 255 -6.06 0.07 6.82
C GLN A 255 -4.78 -0.79 6.74
N ALA A 256 -4.71 -1.72 5.77
CA ALA A 256 -3.52 -2.53 5.54
C ALA A 256 -2.30 -1.68 5.17
N ILE A 257 -2.45 -0.71 4.24
CA ILE A 257 -1.37 0.23 3.86
C ILE A 257 -0.86 0.98 5.09
N LYS A 258 -1.77 1.51 5.90
CA LYS A 258 -1.43 2.24 7.12
C LYS A 258 -0.65 1.37 8.11
N ASP A 259 -1.13 0.14 8.34
CA ASP A 259 -0.48 -0.77 9.28
C ASP A 259 0.91 -1.22 8.81
N PHE A 260 1.07 -1.52 7.51
CA PHE A 260 2.37 -1.89 6.94
C PHE A 260 3.37 -0.73 6.95
N ASN A 261 2.92 0.50 6.66
CA ASN A 261 3.75 1.70 6.79
C ASN A 261 4.23 1.89 8.25
N ARG A 262 3.34 1.71 9.23
CA ARG A 262 3.69 1.80 10.66
C ARG A 262 4.58 0.66 11.15
N GLU A 263 4.56 -0.48 10.48
CA GLU A 263 5.52 -1.57 10.72
C GLU A 263 6.89 -1.29 10.08
N GLY A 264 7.01 -0.26 9.25
CA GLY A 264 8.21 -0.01 8.47
C GLY A 264 8.44 -1.04 7.36
N LEU A 265 7.38 -1.70 6.89
CA LEU A 265 7.46 -2.68 5.80
C LEU A 265 7.35 -2.02 4.42
N PRO A 266 8.10 -2.49 3.42
CA PRO A 266 7.78 -2.21 2.02
C PRO A 266 6.44 -2.85 1.63
N LEU A 267 5.79 -2.29 0.62
CA LEU A 267 4.47 -2.72 0.16
C LEU A 267 4.54 -3.23 -1.29
N MET A 268 3.91 -4.38 -1.56
CA MET A 268 3.66 -4.88 -2.90
C MET A 268 2.17 -4.94 -3.19
N VAL A 269 1.73 -4.25 -4.23
CA VAL A 269 0.33 -4.24 -4.68
C VAL A 269 0.24 -4.96 -6.02
N PHE A 270 -0.39 -6.13 -6.04
CA PHE A 270 -0.74 -6.83 -7.28
C PHE A 270 -2.06 -6.27 -7.81
N ALA A 271 -1.96 -5.18 -8.56
CA ALA A 271 -3.10 -4.37 -8.99
C ALA A 271 -3.91 -5.07 -10.08
N ASN A 272 -5.22 -5.20 -9.85
CA ASN A 272 -6.15 -5.78 -10.80
C ASN A 272 -7.58 -5.25 -10.56
N TRP A 273 -7.78 -3.94 -10.76
CA TRP A 273 -9.06 -3.28 -10.55
C TRP A 273 -9.58 -2.58 -11.80
N ARG A 274 -10.84 -2.83 -12.13
CA ARG A 274 -11.61 -2.13 -13.17
C ARG A 274 -12.10 -0.75 -12.72
N GLY A 275 -12.13 -0.50 -11.42
CA GLY A 275 -12.60 0.75 -10.86
C GLY A 275 -13.18 0.60 -9.45
N PHE A 276 -13.80 1.68 -9.00
CA PHE A 276 -14.65 1.69 -7.81
C PHE A 276 -16.10 1.35 -8.19
N SER A 277 -16.85 0.75 -7.26
CA SER A 277 -18.29 0.59 -7.43
C SER A 277 -18.97 1.96 -7.48
N GLY A 278 -19.58 2.28 -8.62
CA GLY A 278 -20.35 3.51 -8.83
C GLY A 278 -21.84 3.35 -8.53
N GLY A 279 -22.27 2.22 -7.94
CA GLY A 279 -23.66 1.96 -7.62
C GLY A 279 -24.20 2.92 -6.54
N MET A 280 -25.50 3.23 -6.60
CA MET A 280 -26.15 4.16 -5.66
C MET A 280 -25.90 3.79 -4.19
N LYS A 281 -25.99 2.49 -3.86
CA LYS A 281 -25.76 1.99 -2.50
C LYS A 281 -24.33 2.23 -2.03
N ASP A 282 -23.33 1.86 -2.83
CA ASP A 282 -21.92 2.00 -2.44
C ASP A 282 -21.47 3.46 -2.36
N MET A 283 -22.05 4.32 -3.20
CA MET A 283 -21.90 5.77 -3.11
C MET A 283 -22.51 6.32 -1.82
N TYR A 284 -23.71 5.86 -1.45
CA TYR A 284 -24.35 6.20 -0.18
C TYR A 284 -23.54 5.69 1.03
N ASP A 285 -22.96 4.51 0.91
CA ASP A 285 -22.06 3.88 1.89
C ASP A 285 -20.63 4.46 1.83
N GLN A 286 -20.46 5.61 1.18
CA GLN A 286 -19.30 6.50 1.27
C GLN A 286 -18.01 5.92 0.66
N VAL A 287 -18.12 5.11 -0.41
CA VAL A 287 -16.95 4.57 -1.15
C VAL A 287 -15.91 5.64 -1.50
N LEU A 288 -16.36 6.86 -1.84
CA LEU A 288 -15.48 7.99 -2.15
C LEU A 288 -14.57 8.40 -0.98
N LYS A 289 -15.06 8.36 0.27
CA LYS A 289 -14.24 8.69 1.45
C LYS A 289 -13.12 7.69 1.61
N PHE A 290 -13.43 6.39 1.47
CA PHE A 290 -12.45 5.33 1.61
C PHE A 290 -11.46 5.29 0.45
N GLY A 291 -11.89 5.62 -0.77
CA GLY A 291 -10.99 5.83 -1.90
C GLY A 291 -9.98 6.96 -1.65
N ALA A 292 -10.40 8.07 -1.04
CA ALA A 292 -9.49 9.16 -0.66
C ALA A 292 -8.48 8.72 0.41
N TYR A 293 -8.88 7.88 1.36
CA TYR A 293 -7.95 7.37 2.39
C TYR A 293 -6.83 6.49 1.81
N ILE A 294 -7.04 5.80 0.69
CA ILE A 294 -5.96 5.07 0.00
C ILE A 294 -4.86 6.06 -0.42
N VAL A 295 -5.25 7.22 -0.96
CA VAL A 295 -4.30 8.28 -1.34
C VAL A 295 -3.57 8.83 -0.12
N ASP A 296 -4.28 9.10 0.98
CA ASP A 296 -3.65 9.55 2.23
C ASP A 296 -2.65 8.52 2.77
N GLY A 297 -3.02 7.24 2.79
CA GLY A 297 -2.15 6.15 3.23
C GLY A 297 -0.87 6.05 2.41
N LEU A 298 -0.97 6.08 1.07
CA LEU A 298 0.19 6.01 0.17
C LEU A 298 1.06 7.27 0.22
N ARG A 299 0.46 8.45 0.40
CA ARG A 299 1.17 9.71 0.58
C ARG A 299 2.02 9.72 1.85
N GLU A 300 1.55 9.09 2.92
CA GLU A 300 2.27 8.96 4.19
C GLU A 300 3.31 7.81 4.20
N CYS A 301 3.34 6.96 3.17
CA CYS A 301 4.30 5.86 3.10
C CYS A 301 5.76 6.35 3.10
N SER A 302 6.58 5.69 3.92
CA SER A 302 8.00 6.01 4.10
C SER A 302 8.95 4.87 3.68
N GLN A 303 8.39 3.86 3.02
CA GLN A 303 9.07 2.65 2.52
C GLN A 303 8.70 2.45 1.05
N PRO A 304 9.51 1.70 0.28
CA PRO A 304 9.21 1.37 -1.10
C PRO A 304 7.84 0.72 -1.27
N VAL A 305 7.05 1.24 -2.21
CA VAL A 305 5.76 0.71 -2.64
C VAL A 305 5.86 0.32 -4.11
N MET A 306 5.70 -0.96 -4.39
CA MET A 306 5.76 -1.50 -5.75
C MET A 306 4.37 -1.94 -6.19
N VAL A 307 3.82 -1.22 -7.16
CA VAL A 307 2.57 -1.59 -7.81
C VAL A 307 2.90 -2.40 -9.06
N TYR A 308 2.33 -3.59 -9.19
CA TYR A 308 2.52 -4.45 -10.35
C TYR A 308 1.17 -4.92 -10.88
N ILE A 309 0.91 -4.69 -12.17
CA ILE A 309 -0.28 -5.19 -12.86
C ILE A 309 0.05 -6.56 -13.47
N PRO A 310 -0.45 -7.70 -12.93
CA PRO A 310 -0.05 -9.04 -13.37
C PRO A 310 -0.56 -9.41 -14.78
N PRO A 311 -0.18 -10.57 -15.33
CA PRO A 311 -0.74 -11.05 -16.59
C PRO A 311 -2.26 -11.10 -16.56
N GLN A 312 -2.89 -10.68 -17.66
CA GLN A 312 -4.35 -10.68 -17.81
C GLN A 312 -5.10 -9.81 -16.78
N ALA A 313 -4.38 -9.04 -15.96
CA ALA A 313 -4.96 -8.09 -15.03
C ALA A 313 -5.15 -6.73 -15.71
N GLU A 314 -5.99 -5.91 -15.10
CA GLU A 314 -6.27 -4.57 -15.59
C GLU A 314 -6.30 -3.53 -14.47
N LEU A 315 -5.88 -2.31 -14.78
CA LEU A 315 -5.97 -1.17 -13.87
C LEU A 315 -6.64 0.01 -14.57
N ARG A 316 -7.87 0.35 -14.17
CA ARG A 316 -8.69 1.31 -14.90
C ARG A 316 -9.25 2.45 -14.06
N GLY A 317 -9.50 3.57 -14.72
CA GLY A 317 -10.26 4.72 -14.23
C GLY A 317 -9.77 5.22 -12.87
N GLY A 318 -10.72 5.37 -11.93
CA GLY A 318 -10.43 5.83 -10.58
C GLY A 318 -9.46 4.93 -9.82
N SER A 319 -9.38 3.64 -10.16
CA SER A 319 -8.45 2.74 -9.47
C SER A 319 -7.00 3.06 -9.78
N TRP A 320 -6.68 3.47 -11.02
CA TRP A 320 -5.34 3.98 -11.36
C TRP A 320 -5.04 5.24 -10.54
N VAL A 321 -5.98 6.19 -10.52
CA VAL A 321 -5.80 7.51 -9.91
C VAL A 321 -5.37 7.41 -8.44
N VAL A 322 -5.94 6.49 -7.67
CA VAL A 322 -5.65 6.38 -6.22
C VAL A 322 -4.37 5.61 -5.88
N ILE A 323 -3.70 4.99 -6.86
CA ILE A 323 -2.43 4.26 -6.65
C ILE A 323 -1.32 4.70 -7.62
N ASP A 324 -1.49 5.84 -8.28
CA ASP A 324 -0.51 6.37 -9.22
C ASP A 324 0.79 6.77 -8.47
N PRO A 325 1.99 6.47 -9.03
CA PRO A 325 3.25 6.79 -8.37
C PRO A 325 3.44 8.28 -8.04
N THR A 326 2.76 9.19 -8.74
CA THR A 326 2.84 10.63 -8.47
C THR A 326 2.25 11.04 -7.11
N ILE A 327 1.50 10.16 -6.44
CA ILE A 327 1.05 10.37 -5.05
C ILE A 327 2.24 10.45 -4.09
N ASN A 328 3.25 9.61 -4.30
CA ASN A 328 4.48 9.58 -3.51
C ASN A 328 5.66 9.18 -4.40
N PRO A 329 6.14 10.08 -5.26
CA PRO A 329 7.12 9.77 -6.31
C PRO A 329 8.50 9.38 -5.75
N ARG A 330 8.73 9.63 -4.46
CA ARG A 330 9.95 9.22 -3.77
C ARG A 330 9.98 7.72 -3.48
N HIS A 331 8.83 7.12 -3.20
CA HIS A 331 8.74 5.75 -2.67
C HIS A 331 7.94 4.81 -3.57
N MET A 332 7.12 5.32 -4.50
CA MET A 332 6.26 4.51 -5.35
C MET A 332 6.88 4.24 -6.72
N GLU A 333 6.80 2.99 -7.16
CA GLU A 333 7.09 2.56 -8.53
C GLU A 333 5.95 1.70 -9.07
N MET A 334 5.68 1.80 -10.37
CA MET A 334 4.61 1.04 -11.02
C MET A 334 5.15 0.27 -12.23
N TYR A 335 4.75 -0.99 -12.32
CA TYR A 335 5.15 -1.93 -13.36
C TYR A 335 3.90 -2.59 -13.95
N ALA A 336 3.95 -2.95 -15.23
CA ALA A 336 2.87 -3.63 -15.89
C ALA A 336 3.39 -4.91 -16.57
N ASP A 337 2.62 -5.99 -16.50
CA ASP A 337 2.92 -7.19 -17.29
C ASP A 337 2.60 -6.95 -18.77
N ARG A 338 3.34 -7.61 -19.66
CA ARG A 338 3.11 -7.57 -21.13
C ARG A 338 1.65 -7.86 -21.51
N GLU A 339 1.00 -8.73 -20.76
CA GLU A 339 -0.37 -9.17 -21.00
C GLU A 339 -1.44 -8.38 -20.22
N SER A 340 -1.05 -7.34 -19.49
CA SER A 340 -1.96 -6.49 -18.72
C SER A 340 -2.65 -5.42 -19.59
N ARG A 341 -3.63 -4.71 -19.01
CA ARG A 341 -4.30 -3.56 -19.62
C ARG A 341 -4.49 -2.40 -18.64
N GLY A 342 -4.64 -1.19 -19.14
CA GLY A 342 -4.94 -0.04 -18.29
C GLY A 342 -5.36 1.19 -19.08
N SER A 343 -6.37 1.88 -18.56
CA SER A 343 -7.08 2.92 -19.30
C SER A 343 -7.98 3.75 -18.39
N VAL A 344 -8.61 4.80 -18.94
CA VAL A 344 -9.61 5.59 -18.21
C VAL A 344 -10.94 4.85 -18.12
N LEU A 345 -11.35 4.17 -19.19
CA LEU A 345 -12.59 3.39 -19.30
C LEU A 345 -12.29 2.08 -20.00
N GLU A 346 -13.09 1.05 -19.73
CA GLU A 346 -13.05 -0.19 -20.50
C GLU A 346 -13.22 0.09 -22.01
N PRO A 347 -12.68 -0.76 -22.89
CA PRO A 347 -12.78 -0.58 -24.34
C PRO A 347 -14.22 -0.42 -24.82
N GLU A 348 -15.14 -1.21 -24.28
CA GLU A 348 -16.58 -1.12 -24.53
C GLU A 348 -17.13 0.28 -24.20
N GLY A 349 -16.83 0.81 -23.01
CA GLY A 349 -17.25 2.15 -22.60
C GLY A 349 -16.60 3.26 -23.44
N THR A 350 -15.37 3.05 -23.89
CA THR A 350 -14.68 3.99 -24.79
C THR A 350 -15.38 4.06 -26.15
N VAL A 351 -15.77 2.91 -26.72
CA VAL A 351 -16.50 2.83 -27.99
C VAL A 351 -17.87 3.48 -27.87
N GLU A 352 -18.60 3.22 -26.78
CA GLU A 352 -19.92 3.79 -26.55
C GLU A 352 -19.91 5.33 -26.54
N ILE A 353 -18.86 5.93 -25.96
CA ILE A 353 -18.73 7.38 -25.89
C ILE A 353 -18.14 7.97 -27.18
N LYS A 354 -17.03 7.40 -27.68
CA LYS A 354 -16.18 8.03 -28.70
C LYS A 354 -16.26 7.43 -30.11
N PHE A 355 -16.77 6.20 -30.26
CA PHE A 355 -16.85 5.51 -31.56
C PHE A 355 -18.30 5.04 -31.83
N ARG A 356 -19.20 6.01 -31.93
CA ARG A 356 -20.65 5.77 -32.00
C ARG A 356 -21.05 5.21 -33.37
N ARG A 357 -22.32 4.83 -33.53
CA ARG A 357 -22.88 4.27 -34.79
C ARG A 357 -22.48 5.06 -36.04
N LYS A 358 -22.44 6.40 -35.98
CA LYS A 358 -22.01 7.25 -37.12
C LYS A 358 -20.57 6.94 -37.58
N ASP A 359 -19.67 6.63 -36.66
CA ASP A 359 -18.26 6.34 -36.93
C ASP A 359 -18.09 4.89 -37.43
N LEU A 360 -18.92 3.97 -36.94
CA LEU A 360 -19.05 2.61 -37.49
C LEU A 360 -19.54 2.65 -38.95
N VAL A 361 -20.58 3.41 -39.27
CA VAL A 361 -21.06 3.58 -40.65
C VAL A 361 -20.00 4.24 -41.53
N LYS A 362 -19.29 5.25 -41.02
CA LYS A 362 -18.17 5.88 -41.74
C LYS A 362 -17.03 4.89 -42.04
N THR A 363 -16.75 3.96 -41.14
CA THR A 363 -15.75 2.91 -41.37
C THR A 363 -16.23 1.85 -42.35
N MET A 364 -17.50 1.43 -42.29
CA MET A 364 -18.11 0.57 -43.32
C MET A 364 -18.01 1.22 -44.70
N ARG A 365 -18.33 2.51 -44.81
CA ARG A 365 -18.19 3.28 -46.06
C ARG A 365 -16.77 3.39 -46.58
N ARG A 366 -15.76 3.23 -45.73
CA ARG A 366 -14.35 3.31 -46.12
C ARG A 366 -13.76 1.94 -46.47
N VAL A 367 -14.23 0.86 -45.85
CA VAL A 367 -13.55 -0.45 -45.87
C VAL A 367 -14.41 -1.56 -46.47
N ASP A 368 -15.74 -1.54 -46.30
CA ASP A 368 -16.61 -2.60 -46.81
C ASP A 368 -16.89 -2.42 -48.31
N PRO A 369 -16.46 -3.36 -49.18
CA PRO A 369 -16.59 -3.20 -50.63
C PRO A 369 -18.05 -3.18 -51.09
N VAL A 370 -18.95 -3.92 -50.43
CA VAL A 370 -20.38 -3.96 -50.79
C VAL A 370 -21.04 -2.64 -50.41
N TYR A 371 -20.75 -2.11 -49.23
CA TYR A 371 -21.23 -0.80 -48.79
C TYR A 371 -20.71 0.34 -49.67
N ILE A 372 -19.45 0.28 -50.08
CA ILE A 372 -18.85 1.22 -51.03
C ILE A 372 -19.63 1.19 -52.35
N HIS A 373 -19.83 0.02 -52.92
CA HIS A 373 -20.55 -0.12 -54.18
C HIS A 373 -22.00 0.37 -54.11
N LEU A 374 -22.73 0.01 -53.04
CA LEU A 374 -24.13 0.41 -52.85
C LEU A 374 -24.29 1.93 -52.73
N ALA A 375 -23.47 2.59 -51.91
CA ALA A 375 -23.59 4.04 -51.75
C ALA A 375 -22.88 4.84 -52.87
N GLU A 376 -22.01 4.24 -53.68
CA GLU A 376 -21.58 4.83 -54.97
C GLU A 376 -22.72 4.84 -55.98
N ARG A 377 -23.41 3.70 -56.14
CA ARG A 377 -24.59 3.61 -57.03
C ARG A 377 -25.68 4.58 -56.61
N LEU A 378 -25.91 4.74 -55.30
CA LEU A 378 -26.88 5.69 -54.74
C LEU A 378 -26.52 7.16 -55.05
N GLY A 379 -25.24 7.45 -55.30
CA GLY A 379 -24.74 8.77 -55.68
C GLY A 379 -24.96 9.15 -57.14
N THR A 380 -25.43 8.23 -57.99
CA THR A 380 -25.69 8.49 -59.41
C THR A 380 -26.94 9.38 -59.59
N PRO A 381 -26.87 10.50 -60.34
CA PRO A 381 -27.96 11.48 -60.42
C PRO A 381 -29.21 11.01 -61.20
N GLU A 382 -29.10 10.00 -62.06
CA GLU A 382 -30.17 9.54 -62.98
C GLU A 382 -30.95 8.31 -62.46
N LEU A 383 -31.14 8.18 -61.14
CA LEU A 383 -31.87 7.04 -60.56
C LEU A 383 -33.39 7.26 -60.50
N SER A 384 -34.16 6.21 -60.81
CA SER A 384 -35.60 6.21 -60.55
C SER A 384 -35.89 6.21 -59.04
N ALA A 385 -37.04 6.75 -58.63
CA ALA A 385 -37.44 6.78 -57.22
C ALA A 385 -37.54 5.36 -56.60
N ALA A 386 -37.87 4.35 -57.42
CA ALA A 386 -37.93 2.95 -57.01
C ALA A 386 -36.52 2.37 -56.74
N GLU A 387 -35.57 2.58 -57.66
CA GLU A 387 -34.19 2.10 -57.51
C GLU A 387 -33.46 2.78 -56.36
N ARG A 388 -33.70 4.08 -56.14
CA ARG A 388 -33.13 4.82 -55.01
C ARG A 388 -33.58 4.21 -53.68
N LYS A 389 -34.88 3.93 -53.54
CA LYS A 389 -35.44 3.31 -52.34
C LYS A 389 -34.93 1.89 -52.13
N GLU A 390 -34.75 1.13 -53.20
CA GLU A 390 -34.16 -0.21 -53.15
C GLU A 390 -32.70 -0.17 -52.68
N LEU A 391 -31.89 0.75 -53.22
CA LEU A 391 -30.50 0.93 -52.81
C LEU A 391 -30.39 1.42 -51.36
N GLU A 392 -31.26 2.32 -50.91
CA GLU A 392 -31.34 2.75 -49.50
C GLU A 392 -31.70 1.57 -48.57
N SER A 393 -32.65 0.71 -48.97
CA SER A 393 -32.99 -0.50 -48.21
C SER A 393 -31.81 -1.47 -48.12
N LYS A 394 -31.17 -1.78 -49.25
CA LYS A 394 -30.00 -2.66 -49.32
C LYS A 394 -28.81 -2.12 -48.51
N LEU A 395 -28.62 -0.80 -48.53
CA LEU A 395 -27.58 -0.14 -47.74
C LEU A 395 -27.84 -0.33 -46.25
N LYS A 396 -29.08 -0.10 -45.81
CA LYS A 396 -29.49 -0.27 -44.41
C LYS A 396 -29.39 -1.73 -43.95
N GLU A 397 -29.81 -2.69 -44.78
CA GLU A 397 -29.64 -4.12 -44.51
C GLU A 397 -28.16 -4.48 -44.35
N ARG A 398 -27.27 -3.92 -45.19
CA ARG A 398 -25.83 -4.12 -45.07
C ARG A 398 -25.26 -3.50 -43.79
N GLU A 399 -25.72 -2.30 -43.39
CA GLU A 399 -25.32 -1.69 -42.10
C GLU A 399 -25.70 -2.59 -40.92
N GLU A 400 -26.95 -3.02 -40.85
CA GLU A 400 -27.46 -3.81 -39.73
C GLU A 400 -26.75 -5.16 -39.63
N PHE A 401 -26.45 -5.79 -40.77
CA PHE A 401 -25.65 -7.02 -40.82
C PHE A 401 -24.21 -6.81 -40.33
N LEU A 402 -23.56 -5.70 -40.70
CA LEU A 402 -22.16 -5.43 -40.37
C LEU A 402 -21.96 -4.84 -38.97
N LEU A 403 -23.01 -4.29 -38.36
CA LEU A 403 -22.89 -3.56 -37.10
C LEU A 403 -22.20 -4.37 -35.98
N PRO A 404 -22.51 -5.66 -35.75
CA PRO A 404 -21.89 -6.43 -34.67
C PRO A 404 -20.37 -6.60 -34.85
N ILE A 405 -19.90 -6.91 -36.08
CA ILE A 405 -18.47 -7.13 -36.33
C ILE A 405 -17.69 -5.81 -36.31
N TYR A 406 -18.25 -4.72 -36.85
CA TYR A 406 -17.60 -3.41 -36.79
C TYR A 406 -17.56 -2.87 -35.37
N HIS A 407 -18.55 -3.18 -34.53
CA HIS A 407 -18.49 -2.88 -33.11
C HIS A 407 -17.31 -3.61 -32.44
N GLN A 408 -17.14 -4.91 -32.68
CA GLN A 408 -15.98 -5.67 -32.16
C GLN A 408 -14.64 -5.09 -32.65
N VAL A 409 -14.55 -4.69 -33.92
CA VAL A 409 -13.35 -4.02 -34.45
C VAL A 409 -13.09 -2.69 -33.74
N ALA A 410 -14.13 -1.90 -33.46
CA ALA A 410 -14.00 -0.66 -32.71
C ALA A 410 -13.54 -0.90 -31.26
N VAL A 411 -14.05 -1.96 -30.61
CA VAL A 411 -13.62 -2.37 -29.26
C VAL A 411 -12.15 -2.80 -29.27
N GLN A 412 -11.72 -3.60 -30.25
CA GLN A 412 -10.32 -3.98 -30.40
C GLN A 412 -9.43 -2.77 -30.70
N PHE A 413 -9.91 -1.83 -31.51
CA PHE A 413 -9.21 -0.57 -31.77
C PHE A 413 -9.05 0.27 -30.50
N ALA A 414 -10.07 0.32 -29.63
CA ALA A 414 -9.97 0.95 -28.32
C ALA A 414 -8.97 0.20 -27.42
N ASP A 415 -9.01 -1.13 -27.32
CA ASP A 415 -8.08 -1.93 -26.50
C ASP A 415 -6.61 -1.75 -26.89
N LEU A 416 -6.30 -1.47 -28.17
CA LEU A 416 -4.92 -1.16 -28.59
C LEU A 416 -4.36 0.12 -27.94
N HIS A 417 -5.22 1.02 -27.45
CA HIS A 417 -4.82 2.20 -26.68
C HIS A 417 -4.57 1.88 -25.20
N ASP A 418 -4.92 0.68 -24.74
CA ASP A 418 -4.87 0.28 -23.33
C ASP A 418 -3.66 -0.61 -23.02
N THR A 419 -2.74 -0.73 -23.99
CA THR A 419 -1.60 -1.65 -23.92
C THR A 419 -0.47 -1.13 -23.02
N PRO A 420 0.30 -2.04 -22.39
CA PRO A 420 1.49 -1.67 -21.60
C PRO A 420 2.54 -0.90 -22.41
N GLY A 421 2.67 -1.21 -23.71
CA GLY A 421 3.54 -0.47 -24.63
C GLY A 421 3.21 1.02 -24.64
N ARG A 422 1.92 1.38 -24.73
CA ARG A 422 1.51 2.80 -24.64
C ARG A 422 1.77 3.39 -23.25
N MET A 423 1.59 2.62 -22.18
CA MET A 423 1.87 3.10 -20.81
C MET A 423 3.35 3.49 -20.66
N GLN A 424 4.26 2.62 -21.12
CA GLN A 424 5.70 2.88 -21.07
C GLN A 424 6.09 4.07 -21.95
N GLU A 425 5.59 4.16 -23.18
CA GLU A 425 5.83 5.30 -24.08
C GLU A 425 5.29 6.63 -23.55
N LYS A 426 4.28 6.58 -22.68
CA LYS A 426 3.76 7.76 -21.97
C LYS A 426 4.44 8.03 -20.63
N GLY A 427 5.37 7.17 -20.21
CA GLY A 427 6.13 7.33 -18.97
C GLY A 427 5.30 7.21 -17.70
N VAL A 428 4.17 6.49 -17.72
CA VAL A 428 3.31 6.29 -16.55
C VAL A 428 3.64 5.02 -15.76
N ILE A 429 4.51 4.16 -16.30
CA ILE A 429 5.08 2.99 -15.64
C ILE A 429 6.60 2.98 -15.82
N ASN A 430 7.30 2.32 -14.91
CA ASN A 430 8.76 2.20 -14.92
C ASN A 430 9.26 1.19 -15.97
N ASP A 431 8.60 0.04 -16.10
CA ASP A 431 8.97 -0.99 -17.07
C ASP A 431 7.82 -1.97 -17.36
N ILE A 432 7.93 -2.69 -18.49
CA ILE A 432 7.06 -3.80 -18.86
C ILE A 432 7.75 -5.12 -18.51
N LEU A 433 7.14 -5.88 -17.60
CA LEU A 433 7.72 -7.11 -17.07
C LEU A 433 7.07 -8.37 -17.66
N ASP A 434 7.77 -9.49 -17.53
CA ASP A 434 7.24 -10.83 -17.80
C ASP A 434 7.09 -11.58 -16.48
N TRP A 435 5.87 -12.05 -16.18
CA TRP A 435 5.54 -12.78 -14.96
C TRP A 435 6.52 -13.91 -14.60
N LYS A 436 7.01 -14.69 -15.56
CA LYS A 436 7.87 -15.85 -15.26
C LYS A 436 9.19 -15.43 -14.61
N THR A 437 9.68 -14.23 -14.92
CA THR A 437 10.97 -13.70 -14.44
C THR A 437 10.82 -12.52 -13.48
N SER A 438 9.58 -12.05 -13.26
CA SER A 438 9.28 -10.89 -12.42
C SER A 438 9.73 -11.08 -10.97
N ARG A 439 9.66 -12.30 -10.42
CA ARG A 439 10.15 -12.64 -9.07
C ARG A 439 11.60 -12.17 -8.86
N THR A 440 12.49 -12.55 -9.78
CA THR A 440 13.92 -12.19 -9.71
C THR A 440 14.13 -10.69 -9.86
N PHE A 441 13.39 -10.06 -10.78
CA PHE A 441 13.43 -8.62 -10.97
C PHE A 441 13.04 -7.87 -9.68
N PHE A 442 11.89 -8.19 -9.10
CA PHE A 442 11.37 -7.52 -7.91
C PHE A 442 12.24 -7.77 -6.69
N TYR A 443 12.86 -8.95 -6.55
CA TYR A 443 13.81 -9.20 -5.47
C TYR A 443 14.97 -8.20 -5.50
N TRP A 444 15.67 -8.11 -6.64
CA TRP A 444 16.82 -7.22 -6.77
C TRP A 444 16.42 -5.75 -6.73
N ARG A 445 15.28 -5.39 -7.35
CA ARG A 445 14.78 -4.02 -7.33
C ARG A 445 14.42 -3.58 -5.90
N LEU A 446 13.67 -4.40 -5.18
CA LEU A 446 13.31 -4.10 -3.80
C LEU A 446 14.52 -4.03 -2.88
N ARG A 447 15.46 -4.98 -3.01
CA ARG A 447 16.69 -4.98 -2.23
C ARG A 447 17.49 -3.69 -2.46
N ARG A 448 17.62 -3.26 -3.72
CA ARG A 448 18.24 -2.00 -4.10
C ARG A 448 17.54 -0.81 -3.44
N LEU A 449 16.21 -0.71 -3.58
CA LEU A 449 15.43 0.41 -3.05
C LEU A 449 15.54 0.52 -1.53
N LEU A 450 15.53 -0.60 -0.81
CA LEU A 450 15.71 -0.62 0.64
C LEU A 450 17.12 -0.14 1.07
N LEU A 451 18.16 -0.57 0.37
CA LEU A 451 19.54 -0.14 0.64
C LEU A 451 19.75 1.34 0.27
N GLU A 452 19.22 1.78 -0.86
CA GLU A 452 19.25 3.19 -1.25
C GLU A 452 18.50 4.05 -0.22
N ASP A 453 17.33 3.64 0.24
CA ASP A 453 16.56 4.35 1.26
C ASP A 453 17.32 4.44 2.59
N LEU A 454 17.98 3.35 3.01
CA LEU A 454 18.84 3.35 4.19
C LEU A 454 19.95 4.41 4.08
N VAL A 455 20.65 4.44 2.94
CA VAL A 455 21.74 5.41 2.71
C VAL A 455 21.17 6.83 2.59
N LYS A 456 20.05 7.04 1.90
CA LYS A 456 19.36 8.34 1.81
C LYS A 456 18.97 8.85 3.19
N LYS A 457 18.45 7.99 4.07
CA LYS A 457 18.13 8.33 5.47
C LYS A 457 19.38 8.73 6.25
N LYS A 458 20.51 8.03 6.09
CA LYS A 458 21.79 8.43 6.71
C LYS A 458 22.27 9.79 6.22
N ILE A 459 22.21 10.06 4.91
CA ILE A 459 22.59 11.35 4.33
C ILE A 459 21.68 12.47 4.83
N HIS A 460 20.36 12.25 4.84
CA HIS A 460 19.39 13.23 5.32
C HIS A 460 19.57 13.52 6.82
N ASN A 461 19.90 12.52 7.64
CA ASN A 461 20.24 12.74 9.06
C ASN A 461 21.53 13.55 9.23
N ALA A 462 22.50 13.41 8.31
CA ALA A 462 23.74 14.18 8.34
C ALA A 462 23.56 15.63 7.87
N ASN A 463 22.70 15.86 6.87
CA ASN A 463 22.31 17.18 6.39
C ASN A 463 20.84 17.16 5.89
N PRO A 464 19.89 17.64 6.70
CA PRO A 464 18.47 17.68 6.34
C PRO A 464 18.13 18.68 5.23
N GLU A 465 19.03 19.59 4.85
CA GLU A 465 18.77 20.58 3.79
C GLU A 465 18.94 20.00 2.37
N LEU A 466 19.51 18.80 2.24
CA LEU A 466 19.73 18.16 0.95
C LEU A 466 18.43 17.58 0.38
N THR A 467 18.13 17.94 -0.88
CA THR A 467 16.96 17.42 -1.58
C THR A 467 17.21 16.03 -2.16
N ASP A 468 16.17 15.24 -2.37
CA ASP A 468 16.29 13.85 -2.86
C ASP A 468 16.96 13.74 -4.21
N GLY A 469 16.67 14.66 -5.12
CA GLY A 469 17.32 14.70 -6.44
C GLY A 469 18.83 14.92 -6.32
N GLN A 470 19.25 15.79 -5.38
CA GLN A 470 20.68 15.98 -5.08
C GLN A 470 21.28 14.71 -4.47
N ILE A 471 20.60 14.07 -3.52
CA ILE A 471 21.08 12.83 -2.89
C ILE A 471 21.23 11.71 -3.91
N GLN A 472 20.25 11.52 -4.79
CA GLN A 472 20.32 10.52 -5.88
C GLN A 472 21.49 10.81 -6.82
N ALA A 473 21.68 12.07 -7.24
CA ALA A 473 22.80 12.45 -8.09
C ALA A 473 24.16 12.25 -7.40
N MET A 474 24.24 12.54 -6.10
CA MET A 474 25.43 12.31 -5.28
C MET A 474 25.77 10.83 -5.16
N LEU A 475 24.78 9.98 -4.89
CA LEU A 475 24.97 8.53 -4.84
C LEU A 475 25.47 7.97 -6.17
N ARG A 476 24.87 8.42 -7.29
CA ARG A 476 25.34 8.04 -8.62
C ARG A 476 26.77 8.51 -8.88
N ARG A 477 27.11 9.73 -8.46
CA ARG A 477 28.47 10.26 -8.58
C ARG A 477 29.47 9.42 -7.78
N TRP A 478 29.17 9.12 -6.52
CA TRP A 478 30.03 8.30 -5.67
C TRP A 478 30.22 6.89 -6.23
N PHE A 479 29.17 6.29 -6.79
CA PHE A 479 29.31 5.01 -7.49
C PHE A 479 30.29 5.10 -8.66
N VAL A 480 30.13 6.10 -9.53
CA VAL A 480 31.01 6.28 -10.70
C VAL A 480 32.44 6.64 -10.32
N GLU A 481 32.65 7.41 -9.25
CA GLU A 481 33.99 7.73 -8.72
C GLU A 481 34.73 6.48 -8.21
N VAL A 482 34.00 5.53 -7.62
CA VAL A 482 34.58 4.30 -7.06
C VAL A 482 34.77 3.21 -8.12
N GLU A 483 33.74 2.93 -8.92
CA GLU A 483 33.74 1.84 -9.91
C GLU A 483 34.31 2.26 -11.27
N GLY A 484 34.45 3.56 -11.51
CA GLY A 484 34.93 4.14 -12.76
C GLY A 484 33.83 4.37 -13.80
N THR A 485 34.05 5.33 -14.69
CA THR A 485 33.10 5.72 -15.75
C THR A 485 32.76 4.60 -16.73
N VAL A 486 33.69 3.66 -16.94
CA VAL A 486 33.48 2.48 -17.80
C VAL A 486 32.34 1.60 -17.29
N LYS A 487 32.12 1.56 -15.96
CA LYS A 487 31.04 0.79 -15.33
C LYS A 487 29.80 1.65 -15.02
N ALA A 488 29.69 2.87 -15.54
CA ALA A 488 28.55 3.75 -15.23
C ALA A 488 27.18 3.15 -15.64
N TYR A 489 27.14 2.32 -16.70
CA TYR A 489 25.92 1.63 -17.15
C TYR A 489 25.40 0.60 -16.12
N VAL A 490 26.29 0.11 -15.24
CA VAL A 490 25.97 -0.88 -14.20
C VAL A 490 25.06 -0.28 -13.12
N TRP A 491 25.00 1.05 -13.00
CA TRP A 491 24.08 1.75 -12.11
C TRP A 491 22.60 1.38 -12.34
N ASP A 492 22.24 1.07 -13.58
CA ASP A 492 20.87 0.70 -13.93
C ASP A 492 20.59 -0.79 -13.67
N ASN A 493 21.64 -1.62 -13.49
CA ASN A 493 21.50 -3.02 -13.09
C ASN A 493 21.24 -3.13 -11.57
N ASN A 494 20.08 -3.66 -11.20
CA ASN A 494 19.69 -3.80 -9.80
C ASN A 494 20.64 -4.70 -9.00
N LYS A 495 21.09 -5.83 -9.57
CA LYS A 495 21.93 -6.79 -8.85
C LYS A 495 23.30 -6.21 -8.51
N ASP A 496 23.99 -5.69 -9.53
CA ASP A 496 25.35 -5.19 -9.37
C ASP A 496 25.39 -3.97 -8.43
N LEU A 497 24.37 -3.11 -8.45
CA LEU A 497 24.28 -2.00 -7.51
C LEU A 497 24.00 -2.46 -6.08
N VAL A 498 23.18 -3.49 -5.87
CA VAL A 498 22.98 -4.08 -4.55
C VAL A 498 24.29 -4.61 -4.00
N GLU A 499 25.05 -5.37 -4.81
CA GLU A 499 26.35 -5.91 -4.40
C GLU A 499 27.33 -4.79 -4.04
N TRP A 500 27.31 -3.66 -4.74
CA TRP A 500 28.11 -2.49 -4.39
C TRP A 500 27.64 -1.82 -3.09
N LEU A 501 26.33 -1.57 -2.93
CA LEU A 501 25.77 -0.93 -1.73
C LEU A 501 26.03 -1.77 -0.47
N GLU A 502 25.90 -3.09 -0.55
CA GLU A 502 26.18 -3.99 0.56
C GLU A 502 27.65 -3.91 0.98
N LYS A 503 28.59 -3.94 0.02
CA LYS A 503 30.02 -3.75 0.28
C LYS A 503 30.34 -2.42 0.97
N GLN A 504 29.63 -1.35 0.62
CA GLN A 504 29.83 -0.04 1.24
C GLN A 504 29.25 0.05 2.66
N LEU A 505 28.28 -0.80 3.01
CA LEU A 505 27.60 -0.80 4.30
C LEU A 505 28.18 -1.84 5.28
N THR A 506 28.88 -2.86 4.79
CA THR A 506 29.62 -3.81 5.61
C THR A 506 30.95 -3.22 6.06
N GLU A 507 31.14 -3.09 7.36
CA GLU A 507 32.45 -2.77 7.97
C GLU A 507 33.31 -4.04 7.98
N GLU A 508 33.90 -4.42 6.84
CA GLU A 508 35.00 -5.38 6.85
C GLU A 508 36.29 -4.64 7.24
N ASP A 509 36.95 -5.12 8.30
CA ASP A 509 38.19 -4.56 8.86
C ASP A 509 39.25 -4.34 7.76
N GLY A 510 39.35 -3.10 7.27
CA GLY A 510 40.40 -2.66 6.34
C GLY A 510 39.95 -1.91 5.09
N VAL A 511 38.69 -2.07 4.65
CA VAL A 511 38.17 -1.37 3.45
C VAL A 511 37.38 -0.12 3.87
N ARG A 512 37.87 1.07 3.49
CA ARG A 512 37.16 2.32 3.80
C ARG A 512 35.89 2.44 2.96
N SER A 513 34.74 2.57 3.62
CA SER A 513 33.48 2.91 2.97
C SER A 513 33.50 4.36 2.49
N VAL A 514 33.40 4.54 1.18
CA VAL A 514 33.36 5.86 0.55
C VAL A 514 32.05 6.58 0.88
N ILE A 515 30.95 5.82 1.05
CA ILE A 515 29.67 6.37 1.47
C ILE A 515 29.77 6.96 2.88
N GLU A 516 30.27 6.21 3.85
CA GLU A 516 30.39 6.69 5.24
C GLU A 516 31.38 7.85 5.38
N GLU A 517 32.50 7.81 4.65
CA GLU A 517 33.48 8.91 4.63
C GLU A 517 32.87 10.20 4.06
N ASN A 518 32.15 10.10 2.93
CA ASN A 518 31.47 11.25 2.34
C ASN A 518 30.35 11.80 3.24
N ILE A 519 29.61 10.94 3.94
CA ILE A 519 28.60 11.38 4.92
C ILE A 519 29.25 12.16 6.07
N LYS A 520 30.43 11.75 6.56
CA LYS A 520 31.18 12.51 7.57
C LYS A 520 31.57 13.90 7.07
N TYR A 521 32.01 14.02 5.81
CA TYR A 521 32.33 15.31 5.21
C TYR A 521 31.09 16.21 5.08
N ILE A 522 29.96 15.66 4.65
CA ILE A 522 28.68 16.39 4.58
C ILE A 522 28.25 16.90 5.95
N SER A 523 28.30 16.03 6.97
CA SER A 523 27.95 16.40 8.34
C SER A 523 28.84 17.51 8.89
N ARG A 524 30.16 17.41 8.65
CA ARG A 524 31.13 18.43 9.07
C ARG A 524 30.84 19.78 8.43
N ASP A 525 30.61 19.82 7.12
CA ASP A 525 30.31 21.05 6.39
C ASP A 525 28.99 21.69 6.87
N TYR A 526 27.99 20.85 7.11
CA TYR A 526 26.69 21.29 7.63
C TYR A 526 26.80 21.90 9.04
N VAL A 527 27.52 21.25 9.97
CA VAL A 527 27.77 21.81 11.31
C VAL A 527 28.53 23.13 11.24
N LEU A 528 29.53 23.24 10.36
CA LEU A 528 30.28 24.48 10.17
C LEU A 528 29.34 25.60 9.67
N LYS A 529 28.47 25.30 8.70
CA LYS A 529 27.44 26.24 8.21
C LYS A 529 26.50 26.69 9.34
N GLN A 530 26.05 25.78 10.21
CA GLN A 530 25.21 26.11 11.35
C GLN A 530 25.92 27.02 12.36
N ILE A 531 27.17 26.70 12.74
CA ILE A 531 27.96 27.54 13.64
C ILE A 531 28.14 28.94 13.06
N ARG A 532 28.46 29.04 11.76
CA ARG A 532 28.59 30.32 11.07
C ARG A 532 27.30 31.13 11.12
N SER A 533 26.15 30.49 10.87
CA SER A 533 24.82 31.12 10.96
C SER A 533 24.53 31.63 12.37
N LEU A 534 24.79 30.83 13.40
CA LEU A 534 24.57 31.20 14.81
C LEU A 534 25.43 32.39 15.24
N VAL A 535 26.71 32.41 14.87
CA VAL A 535 27.63 33.51 15.17
C VAL A 535 27.28 34.76 14.37
N GLN A 536 26.82 34.62 13.13
CA GLN A 536 26.39 35.76 12.31
C GLN A 536 25.09 36.39 12.85
N ALA A 537 24.18 35.57 13.39
CA ALA A 537 22.94 36.06 14.01
C ALA A 537 23.18 36.69 15.39
N ASN A 538 24.21 36.25 16.12
CA ASN A 538 24.54 36.71 17.48
C ASN A 538 26.05 37.03 17.60
N PRO A 539 26.56 38.11 16.97
CA PRO A 539 27.98 38.43 16.93
C PRO A 539 28.63 38.64 18.31
N GLU A 540 27.85 39.06 19.30
CA GLU A 540 28.28 39.31 20.68
C GLU A 540 28.79 38.05 21.40
N VAL A 541 28.31 36.86 21.03
CA VAL A 541 28.70 35.59 21.66
C VAL A 541 30.02 35.04 21.08
N ALA A 542 30.57 35.67 20.03
CA ALA A 542 31.74 35.17 19.31
C ALA A 542 32.98 35.05 20.20
N MET A 543 33.27 36.07 21.02
CA MET A 543 34.45 36.09 21.89
C MET A 543 34.36 35.02 22.99
N ASP A 544 33.23 34.94 23.67
CA ASP A 544 33.00 33.92 24.71
C ASP A 544 33.07 32.50 24.14
N SER A 545 32.56 32.31 22.91
CA SER A 545 32.65 31.04 22.19
C SER A 545 34.10 30.65 21.88
N ILE A 546 34.93 31.60 21.45
CA ILE A 546 36.36 31.36 21.20
C ILE A 546 37.08 30.97 22.50
N VAL A 547 36.78 31.63 23.62
CA VAL A 547 37.36 31.28 24.92
C VAL A 547 37.02 29.83 25.29
N HIS A 548 35.76 29.42 25.18
CA HIS A 548 35.37 28.04 25.46
C HIS A 548 36.00 27.03 24.48
N MET A 549 36.04 27.33 23.17
CA MET A 549 36.67 26.45 22.18
C MET A 549 38.18 26.26 22.45
N THR A 550 38.88 27.31 22.86
CA THR A 550 40.33 27.27 23.13
C THR A 550 40.70 26.39 24.33
N GLN A 551 39.75 26.08 25.22
CA GLN A 551 39.95 25.17 26.37
C GLN A 551 40.08 23.70 25.94
N HIS A 552 39.45 23.31 24.83
CA HIS A 552 39.37 21.91 24.38
C HIS A 552 40.35 21.55 23.27
N ILE A 553 41.01 22.53 22.65
CA ILE A 553 42.01 22.30 21.59
C ILE A 553 43.43 22.13 22.16
N SER A 554 44.25 21.38 21.41
CA SER A 554 45.63 21.06 21.80
C SER A 554 46.50 22.32 21.92
N PRO A 555 47.58 22.32 22.73
CA PRO A 555 48.50 23.46 22.85
C PRO A 555 49.07 23.92 21.50
N THR A 556 49.32 22.99 20.58
CA THR A 556 49.76 23.27 19.20
C THR A 556 48.70 24.00 18.38
N GLN A 557 47.43 23.60 18.50
CA GLN A 557 46.32 24.30 17.85
C GLN A 557 46.10 25.70 18.44
N ARG A 558 46.29 25.86 19.77
CA ARG A 558 46.25 27.18 20.42
C ARG A 558 47.35 28.11 19.90
N ALA A 559 48.58 27.61 19.80
CA ALA A 559 49.69 28.37 19.24
C ALA A 559 49.41 28.81 17.79
N GLU A 560 48.79 27.94 16.99
CA GLU A 560 48.40 28.26 15.61
C GLU A 560 47.28 29.30 15.54
N VAL A 561 46.25 29.20 16.40
CA VAL A 561 45.18 30.22 16.48
C VAL A 561 45.75 31.58 16.88
N VAL A 562 46.64 31.63 17.87
CA VAL A 562 47.32 32.87 18.29
C VAL A 562 48.14 33.46 17.14
N ARG A 563 48.89 32.61 16.42
CA ARG A 563 49.66 33.02 15.24
C ARG A 563 48.75 33.63 14.18
N ILE A 564 47.67 32.96 13.79
CA ILE A 564 46.72 33.43 12.78
C ILE A 564 46.12 34.78 13.19
N LEU A 565 45.60 34.89 14.41
CA LEU A 565 45.00 36.15 14.91
C LEU A 565 46.01 37.30 14.93
N SER A 566 47.26 37.05 15.34
CA SER A 566 48.32 38.07 15.33
C SER A 566 48.76 38.51 13.93
N THR A 567 48.58 37.65 12.91
CA THR A 567 48.90 37.96 11.51
C THR A 567 47.74 38.59 10.72
N MET A 568 46.49 38.46 11.19
CA MET A 568 45.31 38.98 10.49
C MET A 568 45.23 40.52 10.47
N ASP A 569 45.92 41.22 11.38
CA ASP A 569 46.02 42.69 11.41
C ASP A 569 47.15 43.25 10.52
N SER A 570 47.87 42.41 9.77
CA SER A 570 48.88 42.86 8.81
C SER A 570 48.19 43.19 7.48
N PRO A 571 48.09 44.47 7.05
CA PRO A 571 47.46 44.80 5.79
C PRO A 571 48.21 44.12 4.64
N SER A 572 47.49 43.42 3.77
CA SER A 572 48.02 42.95 2.49
C SER A 572 48.47 44.18 1.69
N THR A 573 49.78 44.40 1.61
CA THR A 573 50.42 45.33 0.67
C THR A 573 50.26 44.86 -0.77
#